data_AF-T0Z6R9-F1
#
_entry.id   AF-T0Z6R9-F1
#
_cell.length_a   1.000
_cell.length_b   1.000
_cell.length_c   1.000
_cell.angle_alpha   90.00
_cell.angle_beta   90.00
_cell.angle_gamma   90.00
#
_symmetry.space_group_name_H-M   'P 1'
#
loop_
_entity.id
_entity.type
_entity.pdbx_description
1 polymer ?
#
loop_
_entity_poly.entity_id
_entity_poly.type
_entity_poly.pdbx_seq_one_letter_code
_entity_poly.pdbx_strand_id
1 'polypeptide(L)'
;MVKRFNPEAHFLIAALIIGSFAVAFSVVGPKLLGDSINVIFNGIVASNSKVKALMSLCHQNQACVTHYLVTHGQAHLASMLSGMALSSNGGVNFHQLLTLSGETAGAYVLGSVLSWMQGFIMAGVAQRTVKTMRSDVENKLAKLPLSYFDTHPHGDILSRVTNDID
;
A
#
# COMPACT_ATOMS: atom_id res chain seq x y z
N MET A 1 15.15 -28.46 11.41
CA MET A 1 15.20 -26.98 11.38
C MET A 1 13.89 -26.33 11.82
N VAL A 2 12.71 -26.74 11.34
CA VAL A 2 11.40 -26.10 11.62
C VAL A 2 11.01 -26.04 13.12
N LYS A 3 11.42 -27.02 13.94
CA LYS A 3 11.05 -27.11 15.36
C LYS A 3 11.68 -26.03 16.26
N ARG A 4 12.63 -25.23 15.75
CA ARG A 4 13.37 -24.20 16.52
C ARG A 4 12.65 -22.84 16.58
N PHE A 5 11.69 -22.60 15.68
CA PHE A 5 10.90 -21.37 15.62
C PHE A 5 9.62 -21.41 16.45
N ASN A 6 9.29 -22.52 17.11
CA ASN A 6 8.01 -22.67 17.82
C ASN A 6 7.65 -21.53 18.80
N PRO A 7 8.58 -20.93 19.58
CA PRO A 7 8.24 -19.79 20.42
C PRO A 7 8.12 -18.46 19.65
N GLU A 8 8.71 -18.30 18.46
CA GLU A 8 8.65 -17.06 17.65
C GLU A 8 7.67 -17.15 16.46
N ALA A 9 7.11 -18.34 16.21
CA ALA A 9 6.19 -18.59 15.10
C ALA A 9 4.91 -17.73 15.17
N HIS A 10 4.44 -17.41 16.38
CA HIS A 10 3.27 -16.57 16.56
C HIS A 10 3.53 -15.10 16.16
N PHE A 11 4.73 -14.57 16.41
CA PHE A 11 5.14 -13.24 15.94
C PHE A 11 5.27 -13.20 14.42
N LEU A 12 5.81 -14.26 13.81
CA LEU A 12 5.91 -14.38 12.35
C LEU A 12 4.53 -14.45 11.68
N ILE A 13 3.61 -15.25 12.21
CA ILE A 13 2.23 -15.34 11.71
C ILE A 13 1.52 -13.99 11.86
N ALA A 14 1.64 -13.34 13.03
CA ALA A 14 1.06 -12.02 13.26
C ALA A 14 1.62 -10.98 12.27
N ALA A 15 2.94 -10.96 12.06
CA ALA A 15 3.58 -10.03 11.13
C ALA A 15 3.16 -10.29 9.66
N LEU A 16 2.95 -11.55 9.28
CA LEU A 16 2.48 -11.91 7.94
C LEU A 16 1.02 -11.49 7.70
N ILE A 17 0.16 -11.65 8.71
CA ILE A 17 -1.22 -11.17 8.68
C ILE A 17 -1.24 -9.64 8.61
N ILE A 18 -0.54 -8.96 9.52
CA ILE A 18 -0.47 -7.48 9.56
C ILE A 18 0.07 -6.94 8.22
N GLY A 19 1.13 -7.54 7.68
CA GLY A 19 1.70 -7.14 6.40
C GLY A 19 0.72 -7.28 5.24
N SER A 20 -0.03 -8.39 5.20
CA SER A 20 -1.05 -8.63 4.17
C SER A 20 -2.18 -7.60 4.24
N PHE A 21 -2.65 -7.28 5.46
CA PHE A 21 -3.64 -6.22 5.67
C PHE A 21 -3.09 -4.84 5.28
N ALA A 22 -1.85 -4.51 5.66
CA ALA A 22 -1.22 -3.23 5.32
C ALA A 22 -1.14 -3.02 3.80
N VAL A 23 -0.74 -4.06 3.06
CA VAL A 23 -0.71 -4.03 1.59
C VAL A 23 -2.11 -3.85 1.01
N ALA A 24 -3.11 -4.56 1.53
CA ALA A 24 -4.49 -4.41 1.08
C ALA A 24 -5.00 -2.97 1.23
N PHE A 25 -4.69 -2.31 2.34
CA PHE A 25 -5.01 -0.89 2.54
C PHE A 25 -4.28 0.03 1.57
N SER A 26 -3.02 -0.27 1.24
CA SER A 26 -2.25 0.51 0.26
C SER A 26 -2.80 0.39 -1.17
N VAL A 27 -3.37 -0.77 -1.54
CA VAL A 27 -3.99 -1.00 -2.87
C VAL A 27 -5.29 -0.22 -3.07
N VAL A 28 -5.99 0.16 -2.00
CA VAL A 28 -7.19 1.00 -2.09
C VAL A 28 -6.85 2.45 -2.49
N GLY A 29 -5.61 2.89 -2.25
CA GLY A 29 -5.12 4.24 -2.51
C GLY A 29 -5.34 4.73 -3.95
N PRO A 30 -4.85 4.02 -4.99
CA PRO A 30 -5.06 4.40 -6.39
C PRO A 30 -6.54 4.58 -6.78
N LYS A 31 -7.44 3.76 -6.22
CA LYS A 31 -8.88 3.85 -6.52
C LYS A 31 -9.49 5.12 -5.91
N LEU A 32 -9.25 5.37 -4.62
CA LEU A 32 -9.79 6.56 -3.94
C LEU A 32 -9.24 7.87 -4.51
N LEU A 33 -7.99 7.85 -4.97
CA LEU A 33 -7.38 8.97 -5.68
C LEU A 33 -8.09 9.22 -7.03
N GLY A 34 -8.42 8.17 -7.77
CA GLY A 34 -9.22 8.26 -9.00
C GLY A 34 -10.61 8.87 -8.74
N ASP A 35 -11.29 8.42 -7.70
CA ASP A 35 -12.61 8.97 -7.31
C ASP A 35 -12.54 10.45 -6.93
N SER A 36 -11.47 10.87 -6.25
CA SER A 36 -11.23 12.29 -5.91
C SER A 36 -10.97 13.15 -7.15
N ILE A 37 -10.15 12.66 -8.09
CA ILE A 37 -9.89 13.33 -9.37
C ILE A 37 -11.18 13.46 -10.17
N ASN A 38 -12.03 12.42 -10.18
CA ASN A 38 -13.31 12.45 -10.87
C ASN A 38 -14.21 13.57 -10.34
N VAL A 39 -14.28 13.82 -9.02
CA VAL A 39 -15.08 14.94 -8.47
C VAL A 39 -14.58 16.29 -8.97
N ILE A 40 -13.26 16.50 -9.01
CA ILE A 40 -12.66 17.75 -9.52
C ILE A 40 -12.96 17.90 -11.01
N PHE A 41 -12.67 16.87 -11.80
CA PHE A 41 -12.78 16.92 -13.25
C PHE A 41 -14.23 17.08 -13.70
N ASN A 42 -15.16 16.32 -13.10
CA ASN A 42 -16.59 16.44 -13.34
C ASN A 42 -17.10 17.84 -12.98
N GLY A 43 -16.63 18.41 -11.87
CA GLY A 43 -17.02 19.76 -11.45
C GLY A 43 -16.53 20.85 -12.38
N ILE A 44 -15.27 20.80 -12.82
CA ILE A 44 -14.69 21.76 -13.76
C ILE A 44 -15.38 21.68 -15.12
N VAL A 45 -15.61 20.47 -15.64
CA VAL A 45 -16.27 20.27 -16.92
C VAL A 45 -17.74 20.70 -16.87
N ALA A 46 -18.46 20.40 -15.78
CA ALA A 46 -19.82 20.89 -15.59
C ALA A 46 -19.88 22.43 -15.44
N SER A 47 -18.80 23.06 -15.00
CA SER A 47 -18.70 24.53 -14.90
C SER A 47 -18.38 25.21 -16.24
N ASN A 48 -18.01 24.47 -17.29
CA ASN A 48 -17.72 25.05 -18.60
C ASN A 48 -18.98 25.69 -19.17
N SER A 49 -18.88 26.92 -19.68
CA SER A 49 -20.05 27.68 -20.19
C SER A 49 -20.80 26.95 -21.32
N LYS A 50 -20.10 26.25 -22.22
CA LYS A 50 -20.73 25.49 -23.31
C LYS A 50 -21.46 24.25 -22.78
N VAL A 51 -20.81 23.49 -21.89
CA VAL A 51 -21.39 22.29 -21.28
C VAL A 51 -22.58 22.65 -20.39
N LYS A 52 -22.47 23.72 -19.59
CA LYS A 52 -23.55 24.24 -18.75
C LYS A 52 -24.74 24.70 -19.59
N ALA A 53 -24.51 25.37 -20.72
CA ALA A 53 -25.57 25.76 -21.65
C ALA A 53 -26.28 24.52 -22.24
N LEU A 54 -25.53 23.54 -22.74
CA LEU A 54 -26.07 22.26 -23.23
C LEU A 54 -26.88 21.53 -22.15
N MET A 55 -26.37 21.51 -20.91
CA MET A 55 -27.01 20.86 -19.78
C MET A 55 -28.34 21.54 -19.43
N SER A 56 -28.41 22.87 -19.49
CA SER A 56 -29.66 23.62 -19.29
C SER A 56 -30.69 23.39 -20.41
N LEU A 57 -30.25 23.33 -21.67
CA LEU A 57 -31.12 23.01 -22.82
C LEU A 57 -31.73 21.61 -22.71
N CYS A 58 -30.97 20.67 -22.16
CA CYS A 58 -31.37 19.28 -21.96
C CYS A 58 -32.00 19.00 -20.60
N HIS A 59 -32.43 20.01 -19.84
CA HIS A 59 -33.05 19.84 -18.51
C HIS A 59 -32.22 18.97 -17.55
N GLN A 60 -30.91 19.21 -17.49
CA GLN A 60 -29.93 18.44 -16.71
C GLN A 60 -29.84 16.94 -17.07
N ASN A 61 -30.39 16.54 -18.22
CA ASN A 61 -30.34 15.16 -18.69
C ASN A 61 -29.10 14.92 -19.56
N GLN A 62 -28.14 14.19 -19.01
CA GLN A 62 -26.89 13.85 -19.67
C GLN A 62 -27.08 12.99 -20.94
N ALA A 63 -28.11 12.15 -20.99
CA ALA A 63 -28.41 11.35 -22.19
C ALA A 63 -28.83 12.22 -23.38
N CYS A 64 -29.53 13.33 -23.12
CA CYS A 64 -29.88 14.31 -24.15
C CYS A 64 -28.64 15.05 -24.66
N VAL A 65 -27.74 15.47 -23.77
CA VAL A 65 -26.51 16.19 -24.15
C VAL A 65 -25.61 15.33 -25.02
N THR A 66 -25.43 14.06 -24.65
CA THR A 66 -24.60 13.12 -25.41
C THR A 66 -25.19 12.81 -26.78
N HIS A 67 -26.51 12.61 -26.87
CA HIS A 67 -27.20 12.44 -28.16
C HIS A 67 -27.04 13.68 -29.05
N TYR A 68 -27.22 14.89 -28.50
CA TYR A 68 -27.03 16.14 -29.24
C TYR A 68 -25.59 16.27 -29.78
N LEU A 69 -24.57 15.90 -29.00
CA LEU A 69 -23.18 15.97 -29.44
C LEU A 69 -22.86 14.96 -30.55
N VAL A 70 -23.44 13.77 -30.50
CA VAL A 70 -23.29 12.77 -31.57
C VAL A 70 -23.91 13.28 -32.87
N THR A 71 -25.11 13.87 -32.83
CA THR A 71 -25.79 14.38 -34.05
C THR A 71 -25.09 15.58 -34.66
N HIS A 72 -24.31 16.33 -33.88
CA HIS A 72 -23.52 17.50 -34.36
C HIS A 72 -22.07 17.14 -34.73
N GLY A 73 -21.76 15.85 -34.91
CA GLY A 73 -20.43 15.39 -35.34
C GLY A 73 -19.36 15.41 -34.26
N GLN A 74 -19.73 15.62 -32.99
CA GLN A 74 -18.82 15.66 -31.84
C GLN A 74 -18.84 14.34 -31.05
N ALA A 75 -18.76 13.20 -31.76
CA ALA A 75 -18.86 11.86 -31.16
C ALA A 75 -17.84 11.61 -30.04
N HIS A 76 -16.62 12.18 -30.15
CA HIS A 76 -15.59 12.05 -29.12
C HIS A 76 -15.93 12.82 -27.84
N LEU A 77 -16.49 14.03 -27.94
CA LEU A 77 -16.92 14.78 -26.74
C LEU A 77 -18.12 14.09 -26.08
N ALA A 78 -19.01 13.50 -26.88
CA ALA A 78 -20.13 12.71 -26.38
C ALA A 78 -19.67 11.49 -25.59
N SER A 79 -18.70 10.71 -26.11
CA SER A 79 -18.19 9.53 -25.42
C SER A 79 -17.45 9.88 -24.14
N MET A 80 -16.67 10.97 -24.14
CA MET A 80 -16.02 11.47 -22.92
C MET A 80 -17.05 11.85 -21.84
N LEU A 81 -18.06 12.63 -22.21
CA LEU A 81 -19.08 13.08 -21.25
C LEU A 81 -19.99 11.95 -20.78
N SER A 82 -20.19 10.90 -21.57
CA SER A 82 -21.03 9.74 -21.21
C SER A 82 -20.48 8.97 -20.00
N GLY A 83 -19.15 8.91 -19.84
CA GLY A 83 -18.51 8.24 -18.71
C GLY A 83 -18.36 9.12 -17.45
N MET A 84 -18.74 10.40 -17.52
CA MET A 84 -18.57 11.37 -16.43
C MET A 84 -19.86 11.52 -15.62
N ALA A 85 -19.76 11.86 -14.34
CA ALA A 85 -20.92 12.19 -13.51
C ALA A 85 -21.00 13.71 -13.35
N LEU A 86 -21.65 14.40 -14.30
CA LEU A 86 -21.72 15.86 -14.28
C LEU A 86 -22.56 16.36 -13.09
N SER A 87 -21.95 17.17 -12.24
CA SER A 87 -22.60 17.76 -11.07
C SER A 87 -23.79 18.66 -11.46
N SER A 88 -24.95 18.43 -10.83
CA SER A 88 -26.18 19.19 -11.06
C SER A 88 -26.09 20.67 -10.68
N ASN A 89 -25.22 21.03 -9.74
CA ASN A 89 -25.13 22.41 -9.24
C ASN A 89 -24.12 23.26 -10.02
N GLY A 90 -23.39 22.67 -10.98
CA GLY A 90 -22.31 23.34 -11.70
C GLY A 90 -21.13 23.66 -10.79
N GLY A 91 -19.98 23.03 -11.02
CA GLY A 91 -18.77 23.22 -10.23
C GLY A 91 -18.43 22.04 -9.31
N VAL A 92 -17.28 22.17 -8.65
CA VAL A 92 -16.68 21.13 -7.82
C VAL A 92 -17.41 21.03 -6.48
N ASN A 93 -17.83 19.82 -6.11
CA ASN A 93 -18.40 19.57 -4.79
C ASN A 93 -17.25 19.40 -3.78
N PHE A 94 -16.86 20.50 -3.12
CA PHE A 94 -15.78 20.50 -2.13
C PHE A 94 -16.05 19.57 -0.94
N HIS A 95 -17.31 19.37 -0.56
CA HIS A 95 -17.65 18.46 0.55
C HIS A 95 -17.38 17.00 0.19
N GLN A 96 -17.81 16.57 -1.01
CA GLN A 96 -17.48 15.24 -1.54
C GLN A 96 -15.97 15.06 -1.75
N LEU A 97 -15.29 16.10 -2.22
CA LEU A 97 -13.84 16.06 -2.42
C LEU A 97 -13.08 15.87 -1.10
N LEU A 98 -13.46 16.62 -0.06
CA LEU A 98 -12.83 16.56 1.25
C LEU A 98 -13.07 15.22 1.95
N THR A 99 -14.26 14.64 1.81
CA THR A 99 -14.57 13.32 2.37
C THR A 99 -13.74 12.22 1.70
N LEU A 100 -13.71 12.17 0.36
CA LEU A 100 -12.89 11.19 -0.38
C LEU A 100 -11.38 11.35 -0.13
N SER A 101 -10.89 12.59 -0.12
CA SER A 101 -9.47 12.86 0.16
C SER A 101 -9.11 12.49 1.60
N GLY A 102 -10.02 12.72 2.55
CA GLY A 102 -9.86 12.34 3.95
C GLY A 102 -9.81 10.82 4.15
N GLU A 103 -10.70 10.07 3.49
CA GLU A 103 -10.68 8.60 3.51
C GLU A 103 -9.39 8.05 2.90
N THR A 104 -8.93 8.63 1.79
CA THR A 104 -7.66 8.27 1.15
C THR A 104 -6.50 8.50 2.10
N ALA A 105 -6.40 9.69 2.70
CA ALA A 105 -5.36 10.02 3.66
C ALA A 105 -5.40 9.08 4.88
N GLY A 106 -6.59 8.80 5.41
CA GLY A 106 -6.78 7.86 6.51
C GLY A 106 -6.31 6.45 6.19
N ALA A 107 -6.65 5.92 5.01
CA ALA A 107 -6.20 4.60 4.56
C ALA A 107 -4.67 4.51 4.43
N TYR A 108 -4.02 5.56 3.91
CA TYR A 108 -2.55 5.63 3.83
C TYR A 108 -1.88 5.69 5.20
N VAL A 109 -2.43 6.50 6.11
CA VAL A 109 -1.91 6.60 7.49
C VAL A 109 -2.03 5.26 8.20
N LEU A 110 -3.20 4.61 8.13
CA LEU A 110 -3.42 3.30 8.73
C LEU A 110 -2.50 2.23 8.13
N GLY A 111 -2.39 2.17 6.79
CA GLY A 111 -1.47 1.25 6.12
C GLY A 111 0.00 1.47 6.51
N SER A 112 0.42 2.73 6.68
CA SER A 112 1.77 3.09 7.11
C SER A 112 2.04 2.65 8.55
N VAL A 113 1.09 2.86 9.47
CA VAL A 113 1.19 2.42 10.86
C VAL A 113 1.28 0.90 10.97
N LEU A 114 0.44 0.17 10.22
CA LEU A 114 0.48 -1.29 10.18
C LEU A 114 1.82 -1.80 9.62
N SER A 115 2.32 -1.18 8.55
CA SER A 115 3.62 -1.52 7.95
C SER A 115 4.77 -1.26 8.92
N TRP A 116 4.75 -0.13 9.62
CA TRP A 116 5.74 0.20 10.64
C TRP A 116 5.73 -0.80 11.80
N MET A 117 4.55 -1.15 12.30
CA MET A 117 4.38 -2.16 13.36
C MET A 117 4.86 -3.54 12.92
N GLN A 118 4.58 -3.94 11.67
CA GLN A 118 5.12 -5.18 11.10
C GLN A 118 6.64 -5.17 11.05
N GLY A 119 7.25 -4.06 10.62
CA GLY A 119 8.70 -3.89 10.61
C GLY A 119 9.31 -3.96 12.02
N PHE A 120 8.66 -3.35 13.01
CA PHE A 120 9.10 -3.40 14.41
C PHE A 120 9.10 -4.84 14.96
N ILE A 121 8.04 -5.61 14.69
CA ILE A 121 7.97 -7.03 15.08
C ILE A 121 9.09 -7.82 14.40
N MET A 122 9.30 -7.62 13.10
CA MET A 122 10.34 -8.33 12.35
C MET A 122 11.75 -8.01 12.84
N ALA A 123 12.04 -6.75 13.20
CA ALA A 123 13.31 -6.37 13.80
C ALA A 123 13.54 -7.12 15.13
N GLY A 124 12.51 -7.23 15.97
CA GLY A 124 12.58 -8.02 17.21
C GLY A 124 12.87 -9.50 16.97
N VAL A 125 12.18 -10.12 16.00
CA VAL A 125 12.40 -11.53 15.64
C VAL A 125 13.82 -11.76 15.11
N ALA A 126 14.33 -10.87 14.26
CA ALA A 126 15.69 -10.95 13.73
C ALA A 126 16.73 -10.91 14.85
N GLN A 127 16.62 -9.95 15.77
CA GLN A 127 17.56 -9.81 16.90
C GLN A 127 17.56 -11.04 17.82
N ARG A 128 16.38 -11.59 18.13
CA ARG A 128 16.27 -12.82 18.94
C ARG A 128 16.90 -14.02 18.23
N THR A 129 16.67 -14.14 16.92
CA THR A 129 17.25 -15.21 16.10
C THR A 129 18.78 -15.15 16.11
N VAL A 130 19.37 -13.98 15.88
CA VAL A 130 20.84 -13.78 15.95
C VAL A 130 21.38 -14.11 17.34
N LYS A 131 20.70 -13.66 18.40
CA LYS A 131 21.09 -14.00 19.78
C LYS A 131 21.11 -15.51 20.03
N THR A 132 20.07 -16.22 19.60
CA THR A 132 20.00 -17.68 19.74
C THR A 132 21.11 -18.37 18.94
N MET A 133 21.38 -17.94 17.70
CA MET A 133 22.49 -18.48 16.90
C MET A 133 23.85 -18.28 17.57
N ARG A 134 24.12 -17.09 18.13
CA ARG A 134 25.34 -16.83 18.91
C ARG A 134 25.50 -17.79 20.08
N SER A 135 24.46 -17.93 20.91
CA SER A 135 24.49 -18.86 22.04
C SER A 135 24.63 -20.33 21.62
N ASP A 136 24.05 -20.72 20.49
CA ASP A 136 24.18 -22.08 19.96
C ASP A 136 25.61 -22.38 19.49
N VAL A 137 26.24 -21.41 18.84
CA VAL A 137 27.62 -21.51 18.37
C VAL A 137 28.58 -21.57 19.55
N GLU A 138 28.42 -20.71 20.56
CA GLU A 138 29.20 -20.77 21.81
C GLU A 138 29.07 -22.12 22.50
N ASN A 139 27.85 -22.64 22.65
CA ASN A 139 27.60 -23.95 23.25
C ASN A 139 28.22 -25.11 22.46
N LYS A 140 28.32 -24.98 21.13
CA LYS A 140 28.97 -25.98 20.29
C LYS A 140 30.48 -25.91 20.43
N LEU A 141 31.06 -24.71 20.42
CA LEU A 141 32.49 -24.47 20.62
C LEU A 141 32.96 -24.99 21.98
N ALA A 142 32.18 -24.76 23.05
CA ALA A 142 32.49 -25.23 24.40
C ALA A 142 32.52 -26.76 24.56
N LYS A 143 31.95 -27.52 23.62
CA LYS A 143 31.89 -29.01 23.66
C LYS A 143 32.92 -29.68 22.75
N LEU A 144 33.71 -28.91 21.99
CA LEU A 144 34.71 -29.46 21.08
C LEU A 144 35.97 -29.87 21.85
N PRO A 145 36.57 -31.04 21.53
CA PRO A 145 37.82 -31.48 22.15
C PRO A 145 38.98 -30.58 21.74
N LEU A 146 39.99 -30.47 22.62
CA LEU A 146 41.16 -29.59 22.42
C LEU A 146 41.87 -29.85 21.08
N SER A 147 41.91 -31.10 20.63
CA SER A 147 42.52 -31.52 19.35
C SER A 147 41.89 -30.88 18.11
N TYR A 148 40.61 -30.45 18.19
CA TYR A 148 39.94 -29.73 17.11
C TYR A 148 40.50 -28.31 16.95
N PHE A 149 40.89 -27.68 18.05
CA PHE A 149 41.49 -26.34 18.06
C PHE A 149 42.97 -26.35 17.65
N ASP A 150 43.68 -27.45 17.90
CA ASP A 150 45.09 -27.60 17.48
C ASP A 150 45.23 -27.84 15.96
N THR A 151 44.18 -28.35 15.31
CA THR A 151 44.17 -28.68 13.86
C THR A 151 43.63 -27.56 12.97
N HIS A 152 43.06 -26.50 13.54
CA HIS A 152 42.47 -25.39 12.79
C HIS A 152 43.01 -24.04 13.28
N PRO A 153 43.46 -23.14 12.38
CA PRO A 153 43.93 -21.82 12.77
C PRO A 153 42.83 -21.03 13.50
N HIS A 154 43.17 -20.42 14.64
CA HIS A 154 42.23 -19.61 15.43
C HIS A 154 41.53 -18.50 14.62
N GLY A 155 42.23 -17.90 13.65
CA GLY A 155 41.66 -16.88 12.75
C GLY A 155 40.57 -17.41 11.82
N ASP A 156 40.64 -18.68 11.42
CA ASP A 156 39.67 -19.30 10.52
C ASP A 156 38.38 -19.68 11.27
N ILE A 157 38.52 -20.11 12.53
CA ILE A 157 37.39 -20.37 13.44
C ILE A 157 36.67 -19.05 13.77
N LEU A 158 37.41 -18.00 14.15
CA LEU A 158 36.81 -16.72 14.52
C LEU A 158 36.14 -16.04 13.31
N SER A 159 36.77 -16.07 12.14
CA SER A 159 36.22 -15.53 10.89
C SER A 159 34.89 -16.17 10.52
N ARG A 160 34.81 -17.52 10.52
CA ARG A 160 33.55 -18.22 10.21
C ARG A 160 32.45 -17.93 11.21
N VAL A 161 32.77 -17.86 12.50
CA VAL A 161 31.78 -17.56 13.53
C VAL A 161 31.24 -16.13 13.42
N THR A 162 32.09 -15.15 13.12
CA THR A 162 31.64 -13.76 12.97
C THR A 162 30.93 -13.54 11.65
N ASN A 163 31.40 -14.16 10.56
CA ASN A 163 30.94 -13.90 9.20
C ASN A 163 29.70 -14.71 8.79
N ASP A 164 29.43 -15.87 9.40
CA ASP A 164 28.19 -16.63 9.14
C ASP A 164 27.02 -16.19 10.04
N ILE A 165 27.26 -15.37 11.07
CA ILE A 165 26.25 -14.92 12.04
C ILE A 165 25.81 -13.46 11.80
N ASP A 166 26.66 -12.64 11.16
CA ASP A 166 26.31 -11.31 10.66
C ASP A 166 25.47 -11.40 9.37
#